data_AF-A0A8D9FIQ2-F1
#
_entry.id   AF-A0A8D9FIQ2-F1
#
_cell.length_a   1.000
_cell.length_b   1.000
_cell.length_c   1.000
_cell.angle_alpha   90.00
_cell.angle_beta   90.00
_cell.angle_gamma   90.00
#
_symmetry.space_group_name_H-M   'P 1'
#
loop_
_entity.id
_entity.type
_entity.pdbx_description
1 polymer ?
#
loop_
_entity_poly.entity_id
_entity_poly.type
_entity_poly.pdbx_seq_one_letter_code
_entity_poly.pdbx_strand_id
1 'polypeptide(L)'
;MGSLQRWRDSLKFRLISFPNYHRNIFFELMPLPFIYLGNMVFGLGGTKELSLPMFTMLRRFSILMTMIAEYYVLHIVPNRSVKITVGMMIGGAVIAALNDLGYNFQGYLFVLLNNFLTAVNGVYTKKKLDPKKEMGKYGLMFYSSLFMLPVTVLFIYLSDDYDKVIEYEYLWDVWFQIQFTLSCCMGFILNYSIMLCTQYNSALTTTIIGCLKNILLTYLGMFIGGDYVYSINNFIGINISIVGSILYTIVTFKPTPVKKQPVTSVI
;
A
#
# COMPACT_ATOMS: atom_id res chain seq x y z
N MET A 1 43.63 20.33 -19.42
CA MET A 1 43.39 18.87 -19.33
C MET A 1 42.70 18.45 -18.00
N GLY A 2 41.88 19.31 -17.37
CA GLY A 2 41.25 19.02 -16.06
C GLY A 2 39.71 19.16 -16.02
N SER A 3 39.08 19.72 -17.05
CA SER A 3 37.63 19.95 -17.10
C SER A 3 36.85 18.80 -17.74
N LEU A 4 37.47 18.05 -18.67
CA LEU A 4 36.85 16.89 -19.34
C LEU A 4 36.86 15.61 -18.48
N GLN A 5 37.80 15.50 -17.53
CA GLN A 5 37.83 14.38 -16.57
C GLN A 5 36.65 14.46 -15.58
N ARG A 6 36.30 15.68 -15.15
CA ARG A 6 35.25 15.98 -14.18
C ARG A 6 33.82 15.75 -14.72
N TRP A 7 33.65 15.83 -16.04
CA TRP A 7 32.41 15.44 -16.73
C TRP A 7 32.32 13.92 -16.97
N ARG A 8 33.44 13.23 -17.16
CA ARG A 8 33.48 11.76 -17.29
C ARG A 8 33.17 11.05 -15.98
N ASP A 9 33.49 11.65 -14.83
CA ASP A 9 33.12 11.14 -13.50
C ASP A 9 31.65 11.42 -13.10
N SER A 10 30.97 12.35 -13.79
CA SER A 10 29.52 12.59 -13.65
C SER A 10 28.67 11.49 -14.32
N LEU A 11 29.25 10.79 -15.31
CA LEU A 11 28.62 9.71 -16.08
C LEU A 11 28.93 8.30 -15.54
N LYS A 12 29.52 8.19 -14.34
CA LYS A 12 29.45 6.93 -13.59
C LYS A 12 28.04 6.79 -13.09
N PHE A 13 27.27 5.93 -13.77
CA PHE A 13 26.02 5.35 -13.32
C PHE A 13 26.04 5.11 -11.80
N ARG A 14 25.51 6.08 -11.05
CA ARG A 14 25.02 5.91 -9.68
C ARG A 14 23.65 5.20 -9.70
N LEU A 15 23.38 4.42 -10.74
CA LEU A 15 22.25 3.50 -10.76
C LEU A 15 22.67 2.27 -9.95
N ILE A 16 22.07 2.18 -8.77
CA ILE A 16 22.00 1.00 -7.91
C ILE A 16 23.31 0.72 -7.15
N SER A 17 23.47 1.45 -6.05
CA SER A 17 24.29 0.95 -4.93
C SER A 17 23.55 -0.25 -4.33
N PHE A 18 23.98 -1.46 -4.70
CA PHE A 18 23.52 -2.68 -4.04
C PHE A 18 24.04 -2.67 -2.59
N PRO A 19 23.16 -2.76 -1.58
CA PRO A 19 23.63 -2.90 -0.20
C PRO A 19 24.44 -4.19 -0.08
N ASN A 20 25.62 -4.11 0.53
CA ASN A 20 26.50 -5.25 0.76
C ASN A 20 25.73 -6.42 1.42
N TYR A 21 25.68 -7.55 0.73
CA TYR A 21 25.06 -8.79 1.19
C TYR A 21 25.66 -9.24 2.53
N HIS A 22 24.92 -9.06 3.63
CA HIS A 22 25.25 -9.66 4.92
C HIS A 22 24.25 -10.81 5.14
N ARG A 23 24.74 -12.04 5.36
CA ARG A 23 23.89 -13.23 5.62
C ARG A 23 22.87 -13.03 6.76
N ASN A 24 23.12 -12.13 7.71
CA ASN A 24 22.15 -11.76 8.76
C ASN A 24 20.91 -11.02 8.23
N ILE A 25 21.02 -10.30 7.11
CA ILE A 25 19.90 -9.58 6.48
C ILE A 25 18.87 -10.59 5.93
N PHE A 26 19.31 -11.78 5.48
CA PHE A 26 18.43 -12.81 4.96
C PHE A 26 17.43 -13.30 6.01
N PHE A 27 17.91 -13.71 7.19
CA PHE A 27 17.04 -14.19 8.28
C PHE A 27 16.21 -13.07 8.92
N GLU A 28 16.73 -11.84 8.95
CA GLU A 28 15.96 -10.70 9.40
C GLU A 28 14.85 -10.31 8.40
N LEU A 29 15.06 -10.42 7.09
CA LEU A 29 14.05 -10.07 6.09
C LEU A 29 13.09 -11.21 5.75
N MET A 30 13.43 -12.46 6.08
CA MET A 30 12.62 -13.65 5.79
C MET A 30 11.13 -13.58 6.18
N PRO A 31 10.69 -12.97 7.30
CA PRO A 31 9.26 -12.85 7.58
C PRO A 31 8.51 -11.88 6.66
N LEU A 32 9.20 -10.94 6.01
CA LEU A 32 8.55 -9.95 5.14
C LEU A 32 7.92 -10.60 3.89
N PRO A 33 8.61 -11.46 3.11
CA PRO A 33 8.01 -12.19 1.98
C PRO A 33 6.74 -12.96 2.33
N PHE A 34 6.67 -13.64 3.48
CA PHE A 34 5.46 -14.36 3.90
C PHE A 34 4.30 -13.40 4.19
N ILE A 35 4.58 -12.27 4.86
CA ILE A 35 3.57 -11.23 5.11
C ILE A 35 3.11 -10.59 3.80
N TYR A 36 4.02 -10.36 2.86
CA TYR A 36 3.69 -9.86 1.52
C TYR A 36 2.86 -10.84 0.72
N LEU A 37 3.18 -12.14 0.76
CA LEU A 37 2.39 -13.18 0.09
C LEU A 37 0.98 -13.27 0.69
N GLY A 38 0.86 -13.27 2.03
CA GLY A 38 -0.45 -13.22 2.68
C GLY A 38 -1.23 -11.96 2.29
N ASN A 39 -0.58 -10.80 2.22
CA ASN A 39 -1.21 -9.58 1.70
C ASN A 39 -1.68 -9.74 0.25
N MET A 40 -0.90 -10.40 -0.61
CA MET A 40 -1.29 -10.64 -1.99
C MET A 40 -2.52 -11.55 -2.07
N VAL A 41 -2.51 -12.69 -1.38
CA VAL A 41 -3.58 -13.70 -1.40
C VAL A 41 -4.89 -13.13 -0.87
N PHE A 42 -4.89 -12.58 0.35
CA PHE A 42 -6.10 -12.00 0.94
C PHE A 42 -6.54 -10.72 0.22
N GLY A 43 -5.60 -9.98 -0.37
CA GLY A 43 -5.89 -8.80 -1.17
C GLY A 43 -6.63 -9.14 -2.47
N LEU A 44 -6.13 -10.11 -3.24
CA LEU A 44 -6.75 -10.57 -4.48
C LEU A 44 -8.05 -11.34 -4.22
N GLY A 45 -8.10 -12.16 -3.16
CA GLY A 45 -9.33 -12.80 -2.72
C GLY A 45 -10.42 -11.78 -2.36
N GLY A 46 -10.04 -10.67 -1.71
CA GLY A 46 -10.97 -9.57 -1.42
C GLY A 46 -11.50 -8.87 -2.67
N THR A 47 -10.68 -8.68 -3.71
CA THR A 47 -11.14 -8.07 -4.98
C THR A 47 -12.05 -8.97 -5.81
N LYS A 48 -11.97 -10.29 -5.61
CA LYS A 48 -12.84 -11.25 -6.32
C LYS A 48 -14.27 -11.22 -5.76
N GLU A 49 -14.39 -11.09 -4.44
CA GLU A 49 -15.67 -11.25 -3.74
C GLU A 49 -16.38 -9.90 -3.47
N LEU A 50 -15.70 -8.77 -3.66
CA LEU A 50 -16.22 -7.44 -3.33
C LEU A 50 -16.07 -6.46 -4.47
N SER A 51 -17.07 -5.58 -4.59
CA SER A 51 -17.00 -4.43 -5.49
C SER A 51 -15.79 -3.54 -5.16
N LEU A 52 -15.16 -2.98 -6.19
CA LEU A 52 -14.01 -2.07 -6.05
C LEU A 52 -14.25 -0.92 -5.05
N PRO A 53 -15.42 -0.24 -5.02
CA PRO A 53 -15.71 0.79 -4.03
C PRO A 53 -15.64 0.25 -2.60
N MET A 54 -16.30 -0.86 -2.30
CA MET A 54 -16.32 -1.44 -0.96
C MET A 54 -14.97 -1.99 -0.55
N PHE A 55 -14.25 -2.63 -1.46
CA PHE A 55 -12.88 -3.08 -1.24
C PHE A 55 -11.94 -1.91 -0.85
N THR A 56 -12.00 -0.79 -1.58
CA THR A 56 -11.17 0.38 -1.27
C THR A 56 -11.56 1.05 0.04
N MET A 57 -12.83 1.04 0.44
CA MET A 57 -13.29 1.56 1.72
C MET A 57 -12.83 0.68 2.88
N LEU A 58 -13.04 -0.63 2.79
CA LEU A 58 -12.62 -1.57 3.82
C LEU A 58 -11.10 -1.53 4.00
N ARG A 59 -10.32 -1.33 2.93
CA ARG A 59 -8.87 -1.17 3.04
C ARG A 59 -8.43 0.01 3.91
N ARG A 60 -9.29 1.01 4.12
CA ARG A 60 -8.99 2.16 4.99
C ARG A 60 -8.94 1.78 6.47
N PHE A 61 -9.54 0.66 6.87
CA PHE A 61 -9.37 0.13 8.23
C PHE A 61 -7.91 -0.23 8.55
N SER A 62 -7.07 -0.49 7.53
CA SER A 62 -5.63 -0.70 7.72
C SER A 62 -4.98 0.49 8.44
N ILE A 63 -5.44 1.72 8.20
CA ILE A 63 -4.91 2.94 8.87
C ILE A 63 -5.15 2.88 10.39
N LEU A 64 -6.33 2.41 10.81
CA LEU A 64 -6.63 2.21 12.23
C LEU A 64 -5.74 1.12 12.82
N MET A 65 -5.65 -0.02 12.14
CA MET A 65 -4.86 -1.15 12.59
C MET A 65 -3.38 -0.77 12.71
N THR A 66 -2.83 -0.01 11.75
CA THR A 66 -1.47 0.55 11.84
C THR A 66 -1.34 1.49 13.02
N MET A 67 -2.31 2.36 13.27
CA MET A 67 -2.26 3.32 14.37
C MET A 67 -2.21 2.61 15.73
N ILE A 68 -3.02 1.57 15.90
CA ILE A 68 -3.05 0.73 17.11
C ILE A 68 -1.71 -0.02 17.24
N ALA A 69 -1.22 -0.62 16.16
CA ALA A 69 0.05 -1.35 16.17
C ALA A 69 1.26 -0.43 16.44
N GLU A 70 1.29 0.79 15.90
CA GLU A 70 2.32 1.78 16.20
C GLU A 70 2.33 2.20 17.67
N TYR A 71 1.14 2.32 18.27
CA TYR A 71 1.01 2.63 19.70
C TYR A 71 1.58 1.51 20.58
N TYR A 72 1.28 0.25 20.27
CA TYR A 72 1.78 -0.89 21.07
C TYR A 72 3.26 -1.21 20.82
N VAL A 73 3.76 -1.07 19.58
CA VAL A 73 5.11 -1.51 19.20
C VAL A 73 6.15 -0.40 19.26
N LEU A 74 5.80 0.82 18.85
CA LEU A 74 6.72 1.97 18.83
C LEU A 74 6.44 2.98 19.95
N HIS A 75 5.36 2.82 20.72
CA HIS A 75 4.93 3.78 21.74
C HIS A 75 4.73 5.21 21.21
N ILE A 76 4.40 5.35 19.92
CA ILE A 76 4.10 6.64 19.30
C ILE A 76 2.62 6.93 19.47
N VAL A 77 2.29 8.11 20.03
CA VAL A 77 0.89 8.54 20.20
C VAL A 77 0.55 9.58 19.14
N PRO A 78 -0.39 9.28 18.22
CA PRO A 78 -0.83 10.25 17.22
C PRO A 78 -1.56 11.43 17.86
N ASN A 79 -1.50 12.58 17.20
CA ASN A 79 -2.19 13.79 17.63
C ASN A 79 -3.73 13.59 17.65
N ARG A 80 -4.44 14.29 18.53
CA ARG A 80 -5.92 14.20 18.66
C ARG A 80 -6.62 14.47 17.33
N SER A 81 -6.12 15.42 16.55
CA SER A 81 -6.67 15.73 15.21
C SER A 81 -6.58 14.54 14.25
N VAL A 82 -5.51 13.74 14.33
CA VAL A 82 -5.34 12.54 13.49
C VAL A 82 -6.31 11.43 13.91
N LYS A 83 -6.55 11.28 15.22
CA LYS A 83 -7.54 10.30 15.72
C LYS A 83 -8.96 10.62 15.26
N ILE A 84 -9.33 11.90 15.26
CA ILE A 84 -10.67 12.35 14.82
C ILE A 84 -10.86 12.08 13.33
N THR A 85 -9.88 12.41 12.48
CA THR A 85 -9.99 12.19 11.03
C THR A 85 -10.03 10.71 10.67
N VAL A 86 -9.23 9.87 11.34
CA VAL A 86 -9.30 8.41 11.18
C VAL A 86 -10.63 7.86 11.67
N GLY A 87 -11.17 8.36 12.78
CA GLY A 87 -12.52 8.02 13.25
C GLY A 87 -13.60 8.34 12.21
N MET A 88 -13.52 9.51 11.57
CA MET A 88 -14.44 9.89 10.49
C MET A 88 -14.32 8.96 9.26
N MET A 89 -13.10 8.60 8.86
CA MET A 89 -12.86 7.69 7.73
C MET A 89 -13.52 6.32 7.96
N ILE A 90 -13.37 5.80 9.17
CA ILE A 90 -13.90 4.48 9.57
C ILE A 90 -15.39 4.56 9.77
N GLY A 91 -15.90 5.63 10.41
CA GLY A 91 -17.34 5.84 10.56
C GLY A 91 -18.06 5.82 9.23
N GLY A 92 -17.53 6.52 8.21
CA GLY A 92 -18.08 6.45 6.85
C GLY A 92 -18.02 5.04 6.24
N ALA A 93 -16.92 4.32 6.44
CA ALA A 93 -16.77 2.95 5.95
C ALA A 93 -17.73 1.96 6.65
N VAL A 94 -17.99 2.13 7.94
CA VAL A 94 -18.98 1.32 8.70
C VAL A 94 -20.39 1.61 8.21
N ILE A 95 -20.76 2.89 8.03
CA ILE A 95 -22.08 3.27 7.49
C ILE A 95 -22.28 2.65 6.11
N ALA A 96 -21.24 2.67 5.26
CA ALA A 96 -21.27 2.03 3.96
C ALA A 96 -21.47 0.51 4.06
N ALA A 97 -20.66 -0.16 4.89
CA ALA A 97 -20.72 -1.61 5.10
C ALA A 97 -22.06 -2.11 5.64
N LEU A 98 -22.67 -1.38 6.59
CA LEU A 98 -23.97 -1.74 7.16
C LEU A 98 -25.12 -1.66 6.16
N ASN A 99 -24.97 -0.89 5.09
CA ASN A 99 -25.97 -0.70 4.05
C ASN A 99 -25.51 -1.26 2.71
N ASP A 100 -24.51 -2.15 2.71
CA ASP A 100 -24.02 -2.81 1.51
C ASP A 100 -24.96 -3.95 1.13
N LEU A 101 -25.66 -3.78 0.02
CA LEU A 101 -26.57 -4.79 -0.53
C LEU A 101 -25.80 -5.94 -1.20
N GLY A 102 -24.51 -5.75 -1.51
CA GLY A 102 -23.60 -6.77 -2.04
C GLY A 102 -22.78 -7.49 -0.96
N TYR A 103 -23.29 -7.55 0.27
CA TYR A 103 -22.55 -8.07 1.42
C TYR A 103 -22.10 -9.53 1.24
N ASN A 104 -20.79 -9.75 1.30
CA ASN A 104 -20.16 -11.07 1.31
C ASN A 104 -19.20 -11.20 2.50
N PHE A 105 -19.58 -11.97 3.52
CA PHE A 105 -18.79 -12.13 4.74
C PHE A 105 -17.36 -12.60 4.48
N GLN A 106 -17.16 -13.53 3.54
CA GLN A 106 -15.83 -14.06 3.21
C GLN A 106 -14.95 -12.98 2.59
N GLY A 107 -15.47 -12.18 1.65
CA GLY A 107 -14.77 -11.05 1.07
C GLY A 107 -14.35 -10.01 2.13
N TYR A 108 -15.25 -9.69 3.06
CA TYR A 108 -14.98 -8.76 4.15
C TYR A 108 -13.88 -9.29 5.08
N LEU A 109 -13.94 -10.57 5.45
CA LEU A 109 -12.93 -11.21 6.28
C LEU A 109 -11.56 -11.19 5.59
N PHE A 110 -11.50 -11.49 4.30
CA PHE A 110 -10.26 -11.41 3.51
C PHE A 110 -9.67 -10.00 3.50
N VAL A 111 -10.48 -8.96 3.30
CA VAL A 111 -9.96 -7.58 3.35
C VAL A 111 -9.50 -7.19 4.75
N LEU A 112 -10.20 -7.61 5.81
CA LEU A 112 -9.77 -7.33 7.19
C LEU A 112 -8.46 -8.04 7.55
N LEU A 113 -8.28 -9.29 7.13
CA LEU A 113 -7.02 -10.03 7.30
C LEU A 113 -5.89 -9.38 6.47
N ASN A 114 -6.17 -8.97 5.24
CA ASN A 114 -5.25 -8.19 4.40
C ASN A 114 -4.81 -6.89 5.12
N ASN A 115 -5.75 -6.16 5.72
CA ASN A 115 -5.45 -4.94 6.45
C ASN A 115 -4.57 -5.18 7.67
N PHE A 116 -4.83 -6.26 8.40
CA PHE A 116 -4.04 -6.65 9.56
C PHE A 116 -2.59 -6.99 9.16
N LEU A 117 -2.41 -7.82 8.14
CA LEU A 117 -1.09 -8.16 7.61
C LEU A 117 -0.36 -6.93 7.06
N THR A 118 -1.06 -6.03 6.38
CA THR A 118 -0.50 -4.75 5.91
C THR A 118 -0.04 -3.89 7.09
N ALA A 119 -0.82 -3.84 8.17
CA ALA A 119 -0.47 -3.08 9.36
C ALA A 119 0.77 -3.63 10.07
N VAL A 120 0.82 -4.95 10.26
CA VAL A 120 1.99 -5.64 10.82
C VAL A 120 3.22 -5.40 9.94
N ASN A 121 3.08 -5.52 8.61
CA ASN A 121 4.18 -5.28 7.68
C ASN A 121 4.72 -3.85 7.78
N GLY A 122 3.84 -2.85 7.81
CA GLY A 122 4.21 -1.45 7.89
C GLY A 122 4.98 -1.12 9.17
N VAL A 123 4.47 -1.59 10.31
CA VAL A 123 5.10 -1.39 11.63
C VAL A 123 6.43 -2.13 11.73
N TYR A 124 6.49 -3.38 11.25
CA TYR A 124 7.71 -4.19 11.27
C TYR A 124 8.80 -3.59 10.37
N THR A 125 8.42 -3.13 9.18
CA THR A 125 9.32 -2.42 8.26
C THR A 125 9.83 -1.15 8.91
N LYS A 126 8.95 -0.34 9.52
CA LYS A 126 9.33 0.91 10.20
C LYS A 126 10.28 0.68 11.38
N LYS A 127 10.09 -0.41 12.14
CA LYS A 127 10.99 -0.80 13.24
C LYS A 127 12.37 -1.22 12.74
N LYS A 128 12.46 -1.83 11.55
CA LYS A 128 13.72 -2.29 10.96
C LYS A 128 14.44 -1.23 10.13
N LEU A 129 13.71 -0.25 9.62
CA LEU A 129 14.26 0.94 8.97
C LEU A 129 14.80 1.90 10.04
N ASP A 130 15.83 1.46 10.77
CA ASP A 130 16.59 2.32 11.68
C ASP A 130 17.38 3.33 10.82
N PRO A 131 17.30 4.66 11.05
CA PRO A 131 17.95 5.68 10.21
C PRO A 131 19.49 5.55 10.13
N LYS A 132 20.09 4.67 10.92
CA LYS A 132 21.54 4.36 10.92
C LYS A 132 21.93 3.20 10.00
N LYS A 133 20.98 2.37 9.55
CA LYS A 133 21.21 1.30 8.57
C LYS A 133 20.53 1.70 7.27
N GLU A 134 21.24 2.46 6.43
CA GLU A 134 20.81 2.71 5.05
C GLU A 134 20.95 1.43 4.21
N MET A 135 20.12 0.42 4.50
CA MET A 135 19.64 -0.44 3.43
C MET A 135 18.88 0.49 2.50
N GLY A 136 19.50 0.86 1.37
CA GLY A 136 18.86 1.73 0.39
C GLY A 136 17.44 1.22 0.09
N LYS A 137 16.46 2.12 0.07
CA LYS A 137 15.05 1.85 -0.25
C LYS A 137 14.86 0.90 -1.46
N TYR A 138 15.77 0.99 -2.42
CA TYR A 138 15.85 0.12 -3.61
C TYR A 138 16.30 -1.30 -3.30
N GLY A 139 17.27 -1.49 -2.40
CA GLY A 139 17.71 -2.81 -1.95
C GLY A 139 16.60 -3.54 -1.22
N LEU A 140 15.84 -2.86 -0.35
CA LEU A 140 14.72 -3.48 0.35
C LEU A 140 13.63 -3.96 -0.63
N MET A 141 13.26 -3.14 -1.61
CA MET A 141 12.29 -3.54 -2.66
C MET A 141 12.82 -4.70 -3.51
N PHE A 142 14.09 -4.64 -3.93
CA PHE A 142 14.71 -5.70 -4.73
C PHE A 142 14.77 -7.04 -3.98
N TYR A 143 15.24 -7.03 -2.72
CA TYR A 143 15.27 -8.23 -1.89
C TYR A 143 13.88 -8.76 -1.57
N SER A 144 12.89 -7.87 -1.36
CA SER A 144 11.50 -8.29 -1.14
C SER A 144 10.94 -9.03 -2.36
N SER A 145 11.18 -8.53 -3.57
CA SER A 145 10.76 -9.20 -4.82
C SER A 145 11.52 -10.51 -5.06
N LEU A 146 12.84 -10.52 -4.81
CA LEU A 146 13.67 -11.72 -5.00
C LEU A 146 13.28 -12.85 -4.04
N PHE A 147 13.02 -12.53 -2.77
CA PHE A 147 12.58 -13.52 -1.79
C PHE A 147 11.10 -13.88 -1.91
N MET A 148 10.27 -13.05 -2.54
CA MET A 148 8.87 -13.39 -2.82
C MET A 148 8.76 -14.51 -3.86
N LEU A 149 9.61 -14.51 -4.90
CA LEU A 149 9.59 -15.52 -5.97
C LEU A 149 9.53 -16.99 -5.47
N PRO A 150 10.49 -17.49 -4.67
CA PRO A 150 10.47 -18.88 -4.21
C PRO A 150 9.28 -19.18 -3.29
N VAL A 151 8.84 -18.22 -2.48
CA VAL A 151 7.68 -18.38 -1.60
C VAL A 151 6.39 -18.49 -2.41
N THR A 152 6.24 -17.70 -3.48
CA THR A 152 5.08 -17.77 -4.37
C THR A 152 5.04 -19.10 -5.14
N VAL A 153 6.19 -19.59 -5.63
CA VAL A 153 6.26 -20.90 -6.31
C VAL A 153 5.86 -22.03 -5.35
N LEU A 154 6.37 -21.99 -4.11
CA LEU A 154 5.98 -22.95 -3.07
C LEU A 154 4.47 -22.86 -2.76
N PHE A 155 3.91 -21.65 -2.71
CA PHE A 155 2.48 -21.46 -2.48
C PHE A 155 1.61 -22.02 -3.62
N ILE A 156 2.01 -21.84 -4.88
CA ILE A 156 1.31 -22.42 -6.04
C ILE A 156 1.30 -23.95 -5.93
N TYR A 157 2.43 -24.54 -5.56
CA TYR A 157 2.54 -26.00 -5.36
C TYR A 157 1.67 -26.51 -4.21
N LEU A 158 1.51 -25.72 -3.13
CA LEU A 158 0.68 -26.10 -1.98
C LEU A 158 -0.82 -25.83 -2.17
N SER A 159 -1.20 -24.92 -3.08
CA SER A 159 -2.58 -24.47 -3.22
C SER A 159 -3.36 -25.23 -4.29
N ASP A 160 -2.73 -26.17 -5.00
CA ASP A 160 -3.29 -26.91 -6.16
C ASP A 160 -3.90 -25.99 -7.25
N ASP A 161 -3.50 -24.72 -7.29
CA ASP A 161 -3.93 -23.79 -8.34
C ASP A 161 -3.27 -24.15 -9.69
N TYR A 162 -2.22 -24.96 -9.69
CA TYR A 162 -1.57 -25.47 -10.89
C TYR A 162 -2.55 -26.22 -11.80
N ASP A 163 -3.36 -27.11 -11.21
CA ASP A 163 -4.33 -27.92 -11.97
C ASP A 163 -5.43 -27.03 -12.56
N LYS A 164 -5.93 -26.06 -11.79
CA LYS A 164 -6.93 -25.09 -12.26
C LYS A 164 -6.43 -24.21 -13.39
N VAL A 165 -5.13 -23.89 -13.40
CA VAL A 165 -4.52 -23.10 -14.48
C VAL A 165 -4.46 -23.93 -15.76
N ILE A 166 -4.01 -25.19 -15.69
CA ILE A 166 -3.92 -26.07 -16.87
C ILE A 166 -5.29 -26.40 -17.44
N GLU A 167 -6.30 -26.59 -16.58
CA GLU A 167 -7.67 -26.88 -16.98
C GLU A 167 -8.42 -25.64 -17.50
N TYR A 168 -7.84 -24.45 -17.38
CA TYR A 168 -8.48 -23.22 -17.85
C TYR A 168 -8.61 -23.20 -19.38
N GLU A 169 -9.86 -23.23 -19.86
CA GLU A 169 -10.23 -23.39 -21.27
C GLU A 169 -9.54 -22.38 -22.21
N TYR A 170 -9.40 -21.13 -21.77
CA TYR A 170 -8.82 -20.04 -22.57
C TYR A 170 -7.32 -19.85 -22.34
N LEU A 171 -6.64 -20.77 -21.64
CA LEU A 171 -5.20 -20.60 -21.34
C LEU A 171 -4.38 -20.45 -22.62
N TRP A 172 -4.74 -21.16 -23.68
CA TRP A 172 -4.04 -21.09 -24.97
C TRP A 172 -4.67 -20.14 -25.98
N ASP A 173 -5.71 -19.39 -25.60
CA ASP A 173 -6.33 -18.40 -26.49
C ASP A 173 -5.42 -17.18 -26.69
N VAL A 174 -5.27 -16.75 -27.93
CA VAL A 174 -4.40 -15.63 -28.33
C VAL A 174 -4.86 -14.34 -27.68
N TRP A 175 -6.18 -14.11 -27.60
CA TRP A 175 -6.72 -12.89 -26.99
C TRP A 175 -6.47 -12.84 -25.49
N PHE A 176 -6.65 -13.97 -24.80
CA PHE A 176 -6.33 -14.09 -23.38
C PHE A 176 -4.83 -13.84 -23.12
N GLN A 177 -3.94 -14.44 -23.91
CA GLN A 177 -2.49 -14.27 -23.78
C GLN A 177 -2.04 -12.82 -24.00
N ILE A 178 -2.63 -12.12 -24.98
CA ILE A 178 -2.36 -10.70 -25.22
C ILE A 178 -2.81 -9.86 -24.01
N GLN A 179 -4.02 -10.07 -23.50
CA GLN A 179 -4.55 -9.33 -22.36
C GLN A 179 -3.74 -9.61 -21.07
N PHE A 180 -3.35 -10.86 -20.86
CA PHE A 180 -2.52 -11.26 -19.73
C PHE A 180 -1.14 -10.60 -19.79
N THR A 181 -0.49 -10.63 -20.96
CA THR A 181 0.81 -9.97 -21.16
C THR A 181 0.70 -8.46 -20.99
N LEU A 182 -0.36 -7.84 -21.51
CA LEU A 182 -0.62 -6.41 -21.34
C LEU A 182 -0.84 -6.04 -19.86
N SER A 183 -1.56 -6.87 -19.10
CA SER A 183 -1.74 -6.70 -17.65
C SER A 183 -0.41 -6.76 -16.89
N CYS A 184 0.47 -7.71 -17.24
CA CYS A 184 1.82 -7.78 -16.69
C CYS A 184 2.65 -6.52 -16.99
N CYS A 185 2.60 -6.03 -18.23
CA CYS A 185 3.26 -4.78 -18.63
C CYS A 185 2.72 -3.57 -17.84
N MET A 186 1.40 -3.47 -17.68
CA MET A 186 0.77 -2.41 -16.88
C MET A 186 1.17 -2.48 -15.40
N GLY A 187 1.30 -3.69 -14.83
CA GLY A 187 1.81 -3.89 -13.48
C GLY A 187 3.24 -3.36 -13.29
N PHE A 188 4.11 -3.59 -14.28
CA PHE A 188 5.47 -3.03 -14.27
C PHE A 188 5.46 -1.49 -14.36
N ILE A 189 4.68 -0.94 -15.30
CA ILE A 189 4.53 0.51 -15.47
C ILE A 189 4.01 1.14 -14.16
N LEU A 190 3.01 0.54 -13.53
CA LEU A 190 2.43 1.02 -12.27
C LEU A 190 3.46 1.05 -11.14
N ASN A 191 4.25 -0.02 -10.97
CA ASN A 191 5.31 -0.06 -9.96
C ASN A 191 6.40 0.98 -10.24
N TYR A 192 6.81 1.13 -11.50
CA TYR A 192 7.77 2.14 -11.91
C TYR A 192 7.26 3.58 -11.68
N SER A 193 6.00 3.85 -12.02
CA SER A 193 5.35 5.15 -11.76
C SER A 193 5.24 5.46 -10.27
N ILE A 194 4.91 4.48 -9.41
CA ILE A 194 4.91 4.66 -7.95
C ILE A 194 6.31 5.03 -7.46
N MET A 195 7.34 4.34 -7.95
CA MET A 195 8.73 4.62 -7.59
C MET A 195 9.12 6.04 -8.01
N LEU A 196 8.89 6.43 -9.27
CA LEU A 196 9.14 7.77 -9.78
C LEU A 196 8.39 8.83 -8.99
N CYS A 197 7.09 8.62 -8.72
CA CYS A 197 6.30 9.53 -7.89
C CYS A 197 6.97 9.73 -6.53
N THR A 198 7.45 8.65 -5.91
CA THR A 198 8.10 8.77 -4.59
C THR A 198 9.51 9.38 -4.65
N GLN A 199 10.17 9.40 -5.80
CA GLN A 199 11.48 10.04 -5.99
C GLN A 199 11.36 11.54 -6.23
N TYR A 200 10.43 11.94 -7.10
CA TYR A 200 10.32 13.32 -7.55
C TYR A 200 9.35 14.17 -6.71
N ASN A 201 8.37 13.54 -6.04
CA ASN A 201 7.41 14.26 -5.21
C ASN A 201 7.75 14.22 -3.72
N SER A 202 7.32 15.24 -3.01
CA SER A 202 7.32 15.25 -1.55
C SER A 202 6.41 14.14 -0.99
N ALA A 203 6.66 13.73 0.26
CA ALA A 203 5.80 12.78 0.97
C ALA A 203 4.33 13.27 1.05
N LEU A 204 4.14 14.59 1.18
CA LEU A 204 2.81 15.21 1.17
C LEU A 204 2.12 15.04 -0.19
N THR A 205 2.79 15.40 -1.27
CA THR A 205 2.23 15.31 -2.63
C THR A 205 1.90 13.86 -3.00
N THR A 206 2.77 12.91 -2.65
CA THR A 206 2.53 11.47 -2.85
C THR A 206 1.28 10.99 -2.09
N THR A 207 1.04 11.50 -0.89
CA THR A 207 -0.16 11.16 -0.11
C THR A 207 -1.43 11.74 -0.76
N ILE A 208 -1.40 12.98 -1.23
CA ILE A 208 -2.53 13.62 -1.94
C ILE A 208 -2.86 12.86 -3.22
N ILE A 209 -1.85 12.50 -4.03
CA ILE A 209 -2.04 11.68 -5.24
C ILE A 209 -2.63 10.30 -4.87
N GLY A 210 -2.18 9.70 -3.77
CA GLY A 210 -2.75 8.46 -3.24
C GLY A 210 -4.23 8.58 -2.89
N CYS A 211 -4.63 9.67 -2.22
CA CYS A 211 -6.03 9.96 -1.94
C CYS A 211 -6.85 10.16 -3.22
N LEU A 212 -6.33 10.93 -4.18
CA LEU A 212 -7.00 11.17 -5.46
C LEU A 212 -7.20 9.86 -6.23
N LYS A 213 -6.16 9.02 -6.31
CA LYS A 213 -6.23 7.68 -6.91
C LYS A 213 -7.37 6.86 -6.28
N ASN A 214 -7.49 6.86 -4.96
CA ASN A 214 -8.54 6.11 -4.27
C ASN A 214 -9.94 6.65 -4.57
N ILE A 215 -10.10 7.97 -4.67
CA ILE A 215 -11.36 8.60 -5.06
C ILE A 215 -11.74 8.19 -6.48
N LEU A 216 -10.80 8.30 -7.42
CA LEU A 216 -11.01 7.90 -8.81
C LEU A 216 -11.35 6.42 -8.93
N LEU A 217 -10.62 5.53 -8.23
CA LEU A 217 -10.88 4.09 -8.22
C LEU A 217 -12.27 3.77 -7.65
N THR A 218 -12.72 4.52 -6.64
CA THR A 218 -14.05 4.34 -6.05
C THR A 218 -15.15 4.68 -7.07
N TYR A 219 -15.07 5.85 -7.70
CA TYR A 219 -16.10 6.27 -8.65
C TYR A 219 -16.05 5.48 -9.96
N LEU A 220 -14.87 5.26 -10.53
CA LEU A 220 -14.71 4.39 -11.70
C LEU A 220 -15.19 2.96 -11.40
N GLY A 221 -14.94 2.46 -10.19
CA GLY A 221 -15.47 1.17 -9.75
C GLY A 221 -16.99 1.11 -9.71
N MET A 222 -17.68 2.20 -9.35
CA MET A 222 -19.14 2.27 -9.41
C MET A 222 -19.68 2.30 -10.85
N PHE A 223 -19.00 3.00 -11.76
CA PHE A 223 -19.47 3.17 -13.14
C PHE A 223 -19.11 2.02 -14.08
N ILE A 224 -17.89 1.47 -13.94
CA ILE A 224 -17.34 0.46 -14.86
C ILE A 224 -17.50 -0.95 -14.29
N GLY A 225 -17.47 -1.09 -12.96
CA GLY A 225 -17.40 -2.40 -12.30
C GLY A 225 -18.64 -3.26 -12.47
N GLY A 226 -19.84 -2.68 -12.64
CA GLY A 226 -21.10 -3.43 -12.76
C GLY A 226 -21.53 -4.18 -11.48
N ASP A 227 -20.59 -4.54 -10.61
CA ASP A 227 -20.77 -5.34 -9.39
C ASP A 227 -21.21 -4.52 -8.17
N TYR A 228 -21.39 -3.20 -8.32
CA TYR A 228 -21.77 -2.31 -7.22
C TYR A 228 -23.29 -2.11 -7.19
N VAL A 229 -23.92 -2.58 -6.11
CA VAL A 229 -25.35 -2.38 -5.88
C VAL A 229 -25.58 -1.04 -5.16
N TYR A 230 -26.19 -0.09 -5.86
CA TYR A 230 -26.40 1.26 -5.34
C TYR A 230 -27.41 1.30 -4.20
N SER A 231 -26.99 1.88 -3.07
CA SER A 231 -27.84 2.26 -1.95
C SER A 231 -27.48 3.68 -1.50
N ILE A 232 -28.49 4.51 -1.21
CA ILE A 232 -28.31 5.90 -0.76
C ILE A 232 -27.46 5.98 0.51
N ASN A 233 -27.71 5.10 1.47
CA ASN A 233 -26.96 5.08 2.72
C ASN A 233 -25.50 4.62 2.49
N ASN A 234 -25.30 3.66 1.58
CA ASN A 234 -23.97 3.22 1.20
C ASN A 234 -23.16 4.34 0.54
N PHE A 235 -23.79 5.05 -0.41
CA PHE A 235 -23.19 6.17 -1.11
C PHE A 235 -22.81 7.32 -0.16
N ILE A 236 -23.69 7.65 0.81
CA ILE A 236 -23.39 8.64 1.84
C ILE A 236 -22.18 8.20 2.68
N GLY A 237 -22.12 6.94 3.12
CA GLY A 237 -21.00 6.39 3.89
C GLY A 237 -19.66 6.49 3.13
N ILE A 238 -19.66 6.16 1.84
CA ILE A 238 -18.49 6.28 0.96
C ILE A 238 -18.00 7.73 0.90
N ASN A 239 -18.91 8.68 0.71
CA ASN A 239 -18.56 10.11 0.64
C ASN A 239 -18.02 10.64 1.98
N ILE A 240 -18.63 10.27 3.11
CA ILE A 240 -18.13 10.62 4.44
C ILE A 240 -16.70 10.10 4.62
N SER A 241 -16.42 8.85 4.20
CA SER A 241 -15.09 8.29 4.29
C SER A 241 -14.08 9.05 3.42
N ILE A 242 -14.46 9.44 2.19
CA ILE A 242 -13.62 10.23 1.28
C ILE A 242 -13.26 11.58 1.91
N VAL A 243 -14.24 12.30 2.47
CA VAL A 243 -14.00 13.57 3.17
C VAL A 243 -13.04 13.36 4.34
N GLY A 244 -13.24 12.30 5.13
CA GLY A 244 -12.32 11.92 6.20
C GLY A 244 -10.89 11.69 5.70
N SER A 245 -10.71 11.06 4.54
CA SER A 245 -9.39 10.82 3.95
C SER A 245 -8.69 12.10 3.52
N ILE A 246 -9.43 13.07 2.98
CA ILE A 246 -8.87 14.36 2.58
C ILE A 246 -8.45 15.14 3.83
N LEU A 247 -9.32 15.19 4.85
CA LEU A 247 -9.03 15.84 6.12
C LEU A 247 -7.83 15.19 6.84
N TYR A 248 -7.73 13.85 6.82
CA TYR A 248 -6.59 13.13 7.37
C TYR A 248 -5.27 13.58 6.75
N THR A 249 -5.21 13.68 5.42
CA THR A 249 -4.01 14.13 4.70
C THR A 249 -3.65 15.57 5.05
N ILE A 250 -4.64 16.47 5.11
CA ILE A 250 -4.42 17.87 5.47
C ILE A 250 -3.91 17.99 6.92
N VAL A 251 -4.50 17.24 7.86
CA VAL A 251 -4.14 17.31 9.28
C VAL A 251 -2.77 16.70 9.56
N THR A 252 -2.45 15.57 8.94
CA THR A 252 -1.20 14.84 9.18
C THR A 252 0.01 15.61 8.64
N PHE A 253 -0.16 16.34 7.54
CA PHE A 253 0.93 17.06 6.88
C PHE A 253 0.88 18.58 7.04
N LYS A 254 -0.08 19.12 7.80
CA LYS A 254 -0.03 20.52 8.22
C LYS A 254 1.25 20.72 9.05
N PRO A 255 2.15 21.63 8.68
CA PRO A 255 3.33 21.90 9.49
C PRO A 255 2.88 22.41 10.86
N THR A 256 3.33 21.75 11.92
CA THR A 256 3.11 22.23 13.29
C THR A 256 3.73 23.63 13.40
N PRO A 257 3.00 24.65 13.88
CA PRO A 257 3.58 25.96 14.06
C PRO A 257 4.77 25.85 15.03
N VAL A 258 5.93 26.34 14.58
CA VAL A 258 7.15 26.40 15.38
C VAL A 258 6.82 27.15 16.66
N LYS A 259 6.82 26.45 17.82
CA LYS A 259 6.82 27.11 19.12
C LYS A 259 8.08 27.96 19.19
N LYS A 260 7.96 29.28 19.03
CA LYS A 260 9.03 30.23 19.33
C LYS A 260 9.43 29.99 20.79
N GLN A 261 10.62 29.46 21.01
CA GLN A 261 11.21 29.45 22.35
C GLN A 261 11.41 30.92 22.76
N PRO A 262 10.97 31.34 23.96
CA PRO A 262 11.29 32.67 24.44
C PRO A 262 12.81 32.77 24.59
N VAL A 263 13.42 33.68 23.84
CA VAL A 263 14.81 34.07 24.03
C VAL A 263 14.87 34.74 25.39
N THR A 264 15.30 34.02 26.42
CA THR A 264 15.65 34.61 27.70
C THR A 264 16.86 35.49 27.46
N SER A 265 16.64 36.80 27.32
CA SER A 265 17.68 37.81 27.37
C SER A 265 18.34 37.75 28.74
N VAL A 266 19.49 37.09 28.82
CA VAL A 266 20.40 37.24 29.95
C VAL A 266 21.06 38.61 29.76
N ILE A 267 20.66 39.55 30.62
CA ILE A 267 21.38 40.80 30.87
C ILE A 267 22.56 40.46 31.78
#